data_AF-A0A5C5UZT5-F1
#
_entry.id   AF-A0A5C5UZT5-F1
#
_cell.length_a   1.000
_cell.length_b   1.000
_cell.length_c   1.000
_cell.angle_alpha   90.00
_cell.angle_beta   90.00
_cell.angle_gamma   90.00
#
_symmetry.space_group_name_H-M   'P 1'
#
loop_
_entity.id
_entity.type
_entity.pdbx_description
1 polymer ?
#
loop_
_entity_poly.entity_id
_entity_poly.type
_entity_poly.pdbx_seq_one_letter_code
_entity_poly.pdbx_strand_id
1 'polypeptide(L)'
;MDGPTRLAGKESKRSWMRFSLRSLLAATTLVAVWMAFGVIRLRQEQAALPAIQWAGGQVAYRGTWLYPFRRIYCVSFVGRSLTDDAMRSVTPHLKNLPGLTHLQLMQTSVTDEGLKHAATLSRLRTLDLVDNRITDDGLQPLLRLSALSKLDLSATLVSDAGLSHLEGIKRLSSVSLPGAVAAGLPPLDPDLIEAREAMLAAVAVPGVVSDQGIVSLQAACPNCKITQTTVVFSGDL
;
A
#
# COMPACT_ATOMS: atom_id res chain seq x y z
N MET A 1 -28.09 -66.79 -50.10
CA MET A 1 -29.37 -66.09 -49.86
C MET A 1 -29.18 -65.21 -48.64
N ASP A 2 -29.13 -63.91 -48.89
CA ASP A 2 -29.54 -62.76 -48.07
C ASP A 2 -29.31 -62.85 -46.54
N GLY A 3 -28.48 -62.02 -45.93
CA GLY A 3 -28.58 -60.55 -45.90
C GLY A 3 -28.66 -60.10 -44.42
N PRO A 4 -28.30 -58.85 -44.07
CA PRO A 4 -27.30 -58.61 -43.03
C PRO A 4 -27.80 -58.21 -41.63
N THR A 5 -26.88 -58.38 -40.67
CA THR A 5 -26.80 -57.84 -39.30
C THR A 5 -27.31 -56.41 -39.16
N ARG A 6 -28.41 -56.20 -38.42
CA ARG A 6 -28.80 -54.88 -37.91
C ARG A 6 -28.20 -54.65 -36.52
N LEU A 7 -27.08 -53.94 -36.49
CA LEU A 7 -26.58 -53.25 -35.31
C LEU A 7 -27.66 -52.24 -34.87
N ALA A 8 -28.24 -52.45 -33.70
CA ALA A 8 -29.10 -51.46 -33.06
C ALA A 8 -28.25 -50.23 -32.72
N GLY A 9 -28.28 -49.24 -33.62
CA GLY A 9 -27.67 -47.94 -33.42
C GLY A 9 -28.25 -47.30 -32.16
N LYS A 10 -27.44 -47.24 -31.10
CA LYS A 10 -27.68 -46.35 -29.96
C LYS A 10 -27.35 -44.93 -30.45
N GLU A 11 -28.28 -44.31 -31.18
CA GLU A 11 -28.20 -42.87 -31.45
C GLU A 11 -28.37 -42.12 -30.13
N SER A 12 -27.24 -41.87 -29.46
CA SER A 12 -27.13 -40.79 -28.49
C SER A 12 -27.28 -39.47 -29.26
N LYS A 13 -28.53 -39.01 -29.42
CA LYS A 13 -28.80 -37.66 -29.92
C LYS A 13 -28.27 -36.67 -28.89
N ARG A 14 -27.09 -36.13 -29.20
CA ARG A 14 -26.42 -35.02 -28.53
C ARG A 14 -27.40 -33.82 -28.41
N SER A 15 -28.15 -33.77 -27.32
CA SER A 15 -28.95 -32.62 -26.91
C SER A 15 -28.07 -31.63 -26.14
N TRP A 16 -27.00 -31.15 -26.77
CA TRP A 16 -26.16 -30.13 -26.18
C TRP A 16 -26.39 -28.83 -26.95
N MET A 17 -27.12 -27.91 -26.30
CA MET A 17 -27.28 -26.49 -26.64
C MET A 17 -28.17 -26.16 -27.85
N ARG A 18 -29.50 -26.18 -27.65
CA ARG A 18 -30.43 -25.34 -28.42
C ARG A 18 -30.66 -24.03 -27.66
N PHE A 19 -29.68 -23.12 -27.69
CA PHE A 19 -29.91 -21.78 -27.16
C PHE A 19 -30.93 -21.07 -28.05
N SER A 20 -32.07 -20.67 -27.47
CA SER A 20 -33.04 -19.83 -28.17
C SER A 20 -32.37 -18.51 -28.57
N LEU A 21 -32.73 -17.95 -29.74
CA LEU A 21 -32.25 -16.63 -30.19
C LEU A 21 -32.46 -15.56 -29.11
N ARG A 22 -33.52 -15.71 -28.30
CA ARG A 22 -33.81 -14.84 -27.13
C ARG A 22 -32.75 -14.98 -26.03
N SER A 23 -32.28 -16.19 -25.76
CA SER A 23 -31.19 -16.45 -24.80
C SER A 23 -29.86 -15.89 -25.28
N LEU A 24 -29.57 -15.96 -26.58
CA LEU A 24 -28.38 -15.36 -27.18
C LEU A 24 -28.42 -13.83 -27.07
N LEU A 25 -29.54 -13.21 -27.46
CA LEU A 25 -29.72 -11.77 -27.35
C LEU A 25 -29.58 -11.29 -25.89
N ALA A 26 -30.19 -11.98 -24.94
CA ALA A 26 -30.04 -11.66 -23.51
C ALA A 26 -28.58 -11.80 -23.02
N ALA A 27 -27.86 -12.82 -23.46
CA ALA A 27 -26.45 -12.98 -23.11
C ALA A 27 -25.60 -11.83 -23.69
N THR A 28 -25.83 -11.44 -24.94
CA THR A 28 -25.07 -10.35 -25.57
C THR A 28 -25.34 -8.99 -24.93
N THR A 29 -26.58 -8.70 -24.53
CA THR A 29 -26.89 -7.43 -23.83
C THR A 29 -26.28 -7.42 -22.44
N LEU A 30 -26.28 -8.53 -21.70
CA LEU A 30 -25.60 -8.63 -20.42
C LEU A 30 -24.09 -8.41 -20.55
N VAL A 31 -23.46 -8.99 -21.58
CA VAL A 31 -22.04 -8.76 -21.88
C VAL A 31 -21.79 -7.30 -22.27
N ALA A 32 -22.65 -6.70 -23.08
CA ALA A 32 -22.52 -5.29 -23.48
C ALA A 32 -22.67 -4.33 -22.29
N VAL A 33 -23.64 -4.59 -21.39
CA VAL A 33 -23.83 -3.82 -20.15
C VAL A 33 -22.62 -4.00 -19.23
N TRP A 34 -22.10 -5.22 -19.09
CA TRP A 34 -20.89 -5.48 -18.32
C TRP A 34 -19.67 -4.75 -18.88
N MET A 35 -19.50 -4.76 -20.20
CA MET A 35 -18.44 -4.02 -20.89
C MET A 35 -18.60 -2.50 -20.73
N ALA A 36 -19.81 -1.96 -20.90
CA ALA A 36 -20.10 -0.54 -20.73
C ALA A 36 -19.80 -0.08 -19.29
N PHE A 37 -20.22 -0.86 -18.30
CA PHE A 37 -19.88 -0.61 -16.90
C PHE A 37 -18.36 -0.67 -16.66
N GLY A 38 -17.67 -1.64 -17.26
CA GLY A 38 -16.21 -1.75 -17.22
C GLY A 38 -15.51 -0.53 -17.81
N VAL A 39 -15.97 -0.02 -18.96
CA VAL A 39 -15.42 1.18 -19.62
C VAL A 39 -15.69 2.44 -18.80
N ILE A 40 -16.90 2.61 -18.24
CA ILE A 40 -17.22 3.76 -17.37
C ILE A 40 -16.30 3.76 -16.13
N ARG A 41 -16.09 2.59 -15.52
CA ARG A 41 -15.16 2.43 -14.39
C ARG A 41 -13.72 2.77 -14.79
N LEU A 42 -13.26 2.30 -15.94
CA LEU A 42 -11.91 2.58 -16.42
C LEU A 42 -11.70 4.09 -16.67
N ARG A 43 -12.69 4.79 -17.21
CA ARG A 43 -12.64 6.26 -17.41
C ARG A 43 -12.53 7.02 -16.09
N GLN A 44 -13.24 6.59 -15.05
CA GLN A 44 -13.11 7.19 -13.72
C GLN A 44 -11.70 7.01 -13.14
N GLU A 45 -11.11 5.82 -13.29
CA GLU A 45 -9.72 5.57 -12.85
C GLU A 45 -8.71 6.41 -13.64
N GLN A 46 -8.93 6.58 -14.95
CA GLN A 46 -8.09 7.41 -15.80
C GLN A 46 -8.18 8.91 -15.49
N ALA A 47 -9.31 9.40 -14.99
CA ALA A 47 -9.47 10.80 -14.59
C ALA A 47 -8.63 11.18 -13.36
N ALA A 48 -8.20 10.19 -12.55
CA ALA A 48 -7.29 10.41 -11.42
C ALA A 48 -5.82 10.56 -11.86
N LEU A 49 -5.45 10.04 -13.04
CA LEU A 49 -4.07 10.05 -13.54
C LEU A 49 -3.45 11.45 -13.67
N PRO A 50 -4.12 12.46 -14.27
CA PRO A 50 -3.51 13.78 -14.38
C PRO A 50 -3.26 14.43 -13.02
N ALA A 51 -4.14 14.20 -12.03
CA ALA A 51 -3.94 14.69 -10.67
C ALA A 51 -2.75 14.01 -9.98
N ILE A 52 -2.61 12.69 -10.16
CA ILE A 52 -1.48 11.92 -9.62
C ILE A 52 -0.16 12.36 -10.29
N GLN A 53 -0.16 12.52 -11.61
CA GLN A 53 1.02 12.97 -12.36
C GLN A 53 1.41 14.41 -12.02
N TRP A 54 0.43 15.31 -11.85
CA TRP A 54 0.67 16.68 -11.41
C TRP A 54 1.36 16.72 -10.03
N ALA A 55 0.98 15.80 -9.14
CA ALA A 55 1.60 15.62 -7.83
C ALA A 55 2.93 14.84 -7.88
N GLY A 56 3.47 14.56 -9.08
CA GLY A 56 4.73 13.83 -9.28
C GLY A 56 4.63 12.31 -9.09
N GLY A 57 3.41 11.78 -9.01
CA GLY A 57 3.15 10.37 -8.75
C GLY A 57 3.16 9.51 -10.01
N GLN A 58 3.59 8.27 -9.82
CA GLN A 58 3.52 7.18 -10.78
C GLN A 58 2.46 6.16 -10.34
N VAL A 59 1.86 5.47 -11.30
CA VAL A 59 0.85 4.44 -11.04
C VAL A 59 1.30 3.09 -11.57
N ALA A 60 1.06 2.04 -10.80
CA ALA A 60 1.26 0.66 -11.25
C ALA A 60 -0.08 -0.06 -11.41
N TYR A 61 -0.15 -0.87 -12.46
CA TYR A 61 -1.36 -1.57 -12.85
C TYR A 61 -1.21 -3.08 -12.61
N ARG A 62 -2.24 -3.69 -12.02
CA ARG A 62 -2.32 -5.15 -11.90
C ARG A 62 -3.28 -5.67 -12.96
N GLY A 63 -2.80 -6.59 -13.78
CA GLY A 63 -3.60 -7.27 -14.80
C GLY A 63 -3.17 -8.72 -14.95
N THR A 64 -4.12 -9.60 -15.20
CA THR A 64 -3.88 -10.97 -15.67
C THR A 64 -4.27 -11.05 -17.13
N TRP A 65 -3.66 -11.97 -17.88
CA TRP A 65 -3.91 -12.17 -19.31
C TRP A 65 -5.39 -12.40 -19.66
N LEU A 66 -6.22 -12.80 -18.68
CA LEU A 66 -7.65 -13.09 -18.84
C LEU A 66 -8.59 -11.89 -18.65
N TYR A 67 -8.13 -10.73 -18.16
CA TYR A 67 -9.00 -9.58 -17.86
C TYR A 67 -8.47 -8.29 -18.54
N PRO A 68 -9.17 -7.74 -19.54
CA PRO A 68 -8.70 -6.57 -20.29
C PRO A 68 -8.70 -5.27 -19.47
N PHE A 69 -9.37 -5.25 -18.32
CA PHE A 69 -9.45 -4.09 -17.43
C PHE A 69 -8.32 -4.15 -16.39
N ARG A 70 -7.15 -3.62 -16.75
CA ARG A 70 -6.04 -3.41 -15.80
C ARG A 70 -6.48 -2.40 -14.74
N ARG A 71 -6.35 -2.73 -13.45
CA ARG A 71 -6.72 -1.84 -12.34
C ARG A 71 -5.49 -1.23 -11.71
N ILE A 72 -5.58 0.04 -11.35
CA ILE A 72 -4.55 0.70 -10.55
C ILE A 72 -4.57 0.08 -9.15
N TYR A 73 -3.45 -0.47 -8.73
CA TYR A 73 -3.33 -1.09 -7.40
C TYR A 73 -2.27 -0.43 -6.52
N CYS A 74 -1.28 0.20 -7.15
CA CYS A 74 -0.20 0.92 -6.49
C CYS A 74 -0.10 2.33 -7.05
N VAL A 75 0.09 3.31 -6.17
CA VAL A 75 0.48 4.67 -6.52
C VAL A 75 1.75 4.99 -5.74
N SER A 76 2.77 5.49 -6.43
CA SER A 76 4.07 5.80 -5.85
C SER A 76 4.39 7.26 -6.11
N PHE A 77 4.75 7.97 -5.06
CA PHE A 77 5.27 9.32 -5.10
C PHE A 77 6.70 9.27 -4.59
N VAL A 78 7.64 9.69 -5.42
CA VAL A 78 9.07 9.67 -5.09
C VAL A 78 9.63 11.07 -5.22
N GLY A 79 10.36 11.50 -4.19
CA GLY A 79 11.03 12.79 -4.13
C GLY A 79 10.16 13.91 -3.57
N ARG A 80 10.78 15.08 -3.39
CA ARG A 80 10.24 16.18 -2.58
C ARG A 80 9.08 16.96 -3.22
N SER A 81 8.57 16.51 -4.38
CA SER A 81 7.55 17.21 -5.15
C SER A 81 6.15 17.13 -4.53
N LEU A 82 5.88 16.11 -3.71
CA LEU A 82 4.60 15.96 -3.04
C LEU A 82 4.62 16.69 -1.69
N THR A 83 3.82 17.76 -1.59
CA THR A 83 3.55 18.51 -0.36
C THR A 83 2.19 18.13 0.25
N ASP A 84 1.90 18.57 1.47
CA ASP A 84 0.61 18.31 2.13
C ASP A 84 -0.59 18.86 1.33
N ASP A 85 -0.42 20.01 0.67
CA ASP A 85 -1.44 20.59 -0.21
C ASP A 85 -1.69 19.72 -1.45
N ALA A 86 -0.61 19.18 -2.03
CA ALA A 86 -0.71 18.24 -3.14
C ALA A 86 -1.36 16.92 -2.69
N MET A 87 -1.05 16.44 -1.48
CA MET A 87 -1.72 15.29 -0.87
C MET A 87 -3.23 15.54 -0.70
N ARG A 88 -3.60 16.72 -0.19
CA ARG A 88 -5.01 17.11 0.01
C ARG A 88 -5.81 17.12 -1.29
N SER A 89 -5.20 17.61 -2.38
CA SER A 89 -5.84 17.67 -3.69
C SER A 89 -5.90 16.30 -4.39
N VAL A 90 -4.90 15.44 -4.23
CA VAL A 90 -4.89 14.10 -4.86
C VAL A 90 -5.73 13.06 -4.08
N THR A 91 -5.91 13.21 -2.77
CA THR A 91 -6.63 12.26 -1.90
C THR A 91 -8.05 11.92 -2.38
N PRO A 92 -8.90 12.87 -2.80
CA PRO A 92 -10.22 12.57 -3.36
C PRO A 92 -10.15 11.68 -4.61
N HIS A 93 -9.14 11.88 -5.46
CA HIS A 93 -8.92 11.05 -6.64
C HIS A 93 -8.48 9.63 -6.24
N LEU A 94 -7.58 9.51 -5.27
CA LEU A 94 -7.14 8.21 -4.73
C LEU A 94 -8.28 7.42 -4.08
N LYS A 95 -9.20 8.09 -3.37
CA LYS A 95 -10.38 7.47 -2.75
C LYS A 95 -11.32 6.85 -3.77
N ASN A 96 -11.39 7.44 -4.98
CA ASN A 96 -12.21 6.95 -6.07
C ASN A 96 -11.60 5.76 -6.82
N LEU A 97 -10.36 5.36 -6.51
CA LEU A 97 -9.71 4.19 -7.09
C LEU A 97 -10.11 2.92 -6.32
N PRO A 98 -11.00 2.07 -6.86
CA PRO A 98 -11.52 0.93 -6.10
C PRO A 98 -10.49 -0.17 -5.87
N GLY A 99 -9.43 -0.22 -6.70
CA GLY A 99 -8.35 -1.19 -6.63
C GLY A 99 -7.12 -0.75 -5.84
N LEU A 100 -7.07 0.51 -5.38
CA LEU A 100 -5.90 1.05 -4.69
C LEU A 100 -5.69 0.33 -3.36
N THR A 101 -4.54 -0.32 -3.24
CA THR A 101 -4.17 -1.11 -2.05
C THR A 101 -2.76 -0.79 -1.57
N HIS A 102 -1.91 -0.22 -2.42
CA HIS A 102 -0.54 0.13 -2.11
C HIS A 102 -0.34 1.63 -2.37
N LEU A 103 0.20 2.33 -1.40
CA LEU A 103 0.60 3.73 -1.51
C LEU A 103 2.05 3.84 -1.06
N GLN A 104 2.91 4.36 -1.93
CA GLN A 104 4.31 4.61 -1.62
C GLN A 104 4.56 6.11 -1.61
N LEU A 105 5.08 6.60 -0.50
CA LEU A 105 5.48 7.99 -0.29
C LEU A 105 6.95 7.92 0.13
N MET A 106 7.86 7.98 -0.84
CA MET A 106 9.30 7.89 -0.58
C MET A 106 9.95 9.25 -0.76
N GLN A 107 10.68 9.72 0.24
CA GLN A 107 11.42 10.99 0.20
C GLN A 107 10.55 12.20 -0.17
N THR A 108 9.30 12.22 0.29
CA THR A 108 8.35 13.29 -0.02
C THR A 108 8.39 14.42 1.01
N SER A 109 7.78 15.56 0.68
CA SER A 109 7.63 16.69 1.62
C SER A 109 6.33 16.58 2.43
N VAL A 110 5.78 15.37 2.57
CA VAL A 110 4.56 15.09 3.33
C VAL A 110 4.89 15.07 4.82
N THR A 111 4.07 15.75 5.61
CA THR A 111 4.13 15.78 7.06
C THR A 111 2.91 15.07 7.67
N ASP A 112 2.78 15.13 9.00
CA ASP A 112 1.64 14.58 9.74
C ASP A 112 0.29 15.11 9.21
N GLU A 113 0.24 16.35 8.70
CA GLU A 113 -0.98 16.92 8.10
C GLU A 113 -1.38 16.21 6.79
N GLY A 114 -0.43 15.97 5.89
CA GLY A 114 -0.69 15.20 4.68
C GLY A 114 -1.06 13.75 5.00
N LEU A 115 -0.48 13.18 6.06
CA LEU A 115 -0.80 11.82 6.49
C LEU A 115 -2.25 11.66 6.99
N LYS A 116 -2.85 12.70 7.59
CA LYS A 116 -4.30 12.72 7.92
C LYS A 116 -5.18 12.52 6.69
N HIS A 117 -4.76 13.06 5.54
CA HIS A 117 -5.47 12.87 4.29
C HIS A 117 -5.28 11.44 3.74
N ALA A 118 -4.06 10.92 3.76
CA ALA A 118 -3.78 9.53 3.37
C ALA A 118 -4.55 8.51 4.24
N ALA A 119 -4.74 8.80 5.54
CA ALA A 119 -5.51 7.98 6.47
C ALA A 119 -7.01 7.85 6.12
N THR A 120 -7.53 8.63 5.17
CA THR A 120 -8.91 8.49 4.67
C THR A 120 -9.07 7.31 3.70
N LEU A 121 -7.96 6.73 3.23
CA LEU A 121 -7.93 5.65 2.24
C LEU A 121 -8.05 4.27 2.92
N SER A 122 -9.22 3.98 3.50
CA SER A 122 -9.50 2.78 4.32
C SER A 122 -9.26 1.42 3.66
N ARG A 123 -9.02 1.37 2.34
CA ARG A 123 -8.73 0.15 1.57
C ARG A 123 -7.23 -0.14 1.43
N LEU A 124 -6.36 0.76 1.87
CA LEU A 124 -4.93 0.56 1.81
C LEU A 124 -4.51 -0.64 2.66
N ARG A 125 -3.65 -1.45 2.06
CA ARG A 125 -3.03 -2.64 2.67
C ARG A 125 -1.55 -2.42 2.91
N THR A 126 -0.90 -1.62 2.07
CA THR A 126 0.52 -1.29 2.17
C THR A 126 0.68 0.21 2.09
N LEU A 127 1.32 0.77 3.10
CA LEU A 127 1.69 2.19 3.15
C LEU A 127 3.19 2.26 3.43
N ASP A 128 3.89 2.98 2.56
CA ASP A 128 5.32 3.18 2.66
C ASP A 128 5.57 4.67 2.84
N LEU A 129 6.23 5.03 3.95
CA LEU A 129 6.50 6.40 4.38
C LEU A 129 8.02 6.63 4.53
N VAL A 130 8.85 5.92 3.77
CA VAL A 130 10.31 6.02 3.88
C VAL A 130 10.81 7.46 3.68
N ASP A 131 11.66 7.93 4.60
CA ASP A 131 12.35 9.24 4.53
C ASP A 131 11.37 10.43 4.43
N ASN A 132 10.32 10.43 5.27
CA ASN A 132 9.39 11.55 5.42
C ASN A 132 9.46 12.14 6.84
N ARG A 133 9.02 13.40 6.96
CA ARG A 133 8.97 14.13 8.24
C ARG A 133 7.71 13.77 9.04
N ILE A 134 7.51 12.49 9.29
CA ILE A 134 6.41 11.95 10.09
C ILE A 134 6.86 11.77 11.53
N THR A 135 6.05 12.25 12.48
CA THR A 135 6.28 12.13 13.92
C THR A 135 5.29 11.16 14.57
N ASP A 136 5.39 10.98 15.89
CA ASP A 136 4.49 10.13 16.67
C ASP A 136 3.01 10.52 16.50
N ASP A 137 2.72 11.82 16.44
CA ASP A 137 1.37 12.35 16.27
C ASP A 137 0.78 11.99 14.89
N GLY A 138 1.64 11.88 13.87
CA GLY A 138 1.26 11.45 12.52
C GLY A 138 0.76 10.02 12.45
N LEU A 139 1.09 9.17 13.42
CA LEU A 139 0.66 7.77 13.43
C LEU A 139 -0.77 7.59 13.95
N GLN A 140 -1.28 8.51 14.77
CA GLN A 140 -2.63 8.41 15.33
C GLN A 140 -3.73 8.32 14.24
N PRO A 141 -3.70 9.11 13.15
CA PRO A 141 -4.62 8.95 12.01
C PRO A 141 -4.60 7.56 11.37
N LEU A 142 -3.46 6.85 11.37
CA LEU A 142 -3.32 5.54 10.69
C LEU A 142 -4.20 4.46 11.33
N LEU A 143 -4.65 4.64 12.57
CA LEU A 143 -5.65 3.77 13.23
C LEU A 143 -6.95 3.61 12.42
N ARG A 144 -7.27 4.58 11.55
CA ARG A 144 -8.44 4.52 10.66
C ARG A 144 -8.29 3.54 9.50
N LEU A 145 -7.06 3.13 9.18
CA LEU A 145 -6.74 2.22 8.10
C LEU A 145 -6.92 0.76 8.54
N SER A 146 -8.18 0.34 8.68
CA SER A 146 -8.52 -1.01 9.18
C SER A 146 -8.07 -2.17 8.27
N ALA A 147 -7.69 -1.89 7.02
CA ALA A 147 -7.17 -2.87 6.07
C ALA A 147 -5.63 -2.89 5.99
N LEU A 148 -4.93 -2.01 6.72
CA LEU A 148 -3.48 -1.89 6.66
C LEU A 148 -2.81 -3.15 7.20
N SER A 149 -1.87 -3.67 6.41
CA SER A 149 -1.16 -4.92 6.70
C SER A 149 0.35 -4.75 6.68
N LYS A 150 0.86 -3.78 5.91
CA LYS A 150 2.29 -3.46 5.82
C LYS A 150 2.47 -1.96 5.99
N LEU A 151 3.34 -1.57 6.89
CA LEU A 151 3.70 -0.18 7.13
C LEU A 151 5.22 -0.07 7.12
N ASP A 152 5.76 0.86 6.33
CA ASP A 152 7.18 1.18 6.34
C ASP A 152 7.38 2.58 6.91
N LEU A 153 8.10 2.67 8.03
CA LEU A 153 8.46 3.90 8.73
C LEU A 153 9.97 4.16 8.70
N SER A 154 10.70 3.55 7.77
CA SER A 154 12.16 3.69 7.72
C SER A 154 12.56 5.16 7.52
N ALA A 155 13.59 5.62 8.24
CA ALA A 155 14.04 7.02 8.20
C ALA A 155 12.95 8.07 8.50
N THR A 156 12.01 7.76 9.41
CA THR A 156 11.05 8.73 9.97
C THR A 156 11.44 9.16 11.38
N LEU A 157 10.75 10.15 11.95
CA LEU A 157 11.01 10.70 13.30
C LEU A 157 10.13 10.04 14.39
N VAL A 158 9.68 8.82 14.14
CA VAL A 158 8.83 8.04 15.05
C VAL A 158 9.67 7.46 16.19
N SER A 159 9.21 7.63 17.42
CA SER A 159 9.77 7.10 18.65
C SER A 159 8.92 5.96 19.25
N ASP A 160 9.35 5.41 20.39
CA ASP A 160 8.57 4.42 21.15
C ASP A 160 7.16 4.91 21.50
N ALA A 161 6.96 6.22 21.70
CA ALA A 161 5.65 6.79 21.98
C ALA A 161 4.70 6.59 20.78
N GLY A 162 5.18 6.79 19.55
CA GLY A 162 4.42 6.54 18.34
C GLY A 162 4.11 5.06 18.09
N LEU A 163 4.98 4.15 18.54
CA LEU A 163 4.75 2.70 18.43
C LEU A 163 3.51 2.25 19.21
N SER A 164 3.22 2.89 20.34
CA SER A 164 2.01 2.61 21.11
C SER A 164 0.72 2.84 20.30
N HIS A 165 0.74 3.77 19.33
CA HIS A 165 -0.40 4.01 18.44
C HIS A 165 -0.57 2.91 17.39
N LEU A 166 0.48 2.15 17.06
CA LEU A 166 0.41 1.05 16.10
C LEU A 166 -0.22 -0.21 16.71
N GLU A 167 -0.20 -0.36 18.03
CA GLU A 167 -0.83 -1.47 18.75
C GLU A 167 -2.34 -1.60 18.46
N GLY A 168 -3.00 -0.49 18.13
CA GLY A 168 -4.42 -0.48 17.78
C GLY A 168 -4.76 -1.09 16.42
N ILE A 169 -3.77 -1.35 15.54
CA ILE A 169 -3.99 -1.82 14.17
C ILE A 169 -4.02 -3.35 14.11
N LYS A 170 -5.21 -3.93 14.28
CA LYS A 170 -5.43 -5.39 14.37
C LYS A 170 -4.98 -6.25 13.17
N ARG A 171 -4.70 -5.65 12.00
CA ARG A 171 -4.34 -6.38 10.76
C ARG A 171 -2.89 -6.19 10.33
N LEU A 172 -2.09 -5.50 11.14
CA LEU A 172 -0.70 -5.22 10.84
C LEU A 172 0.11 -6.52 10.88
N SER A 173 0.73 -6.84 9.76
CA SER A 173 1.49 -8.10 9.55
C SER A 173 2.96 -7.86 9.29
N SER A 174 3.35 -6.64 8.90
CA SER A 174 4.74 -6.26 8.69
C SER A 174 4.90 -4.79 9.04
N VAL A 175 5.90 -4.48 9.86
CA VAL A 175 6.30 -3.10 10.16
C VAL A 175 7.79 -2.99 9.94
N SER A 176 8.21 -2.04 9.09
CA SER A 176 9.61 -1.61 9.06
C SER A 176 9.74 -0.41 9.96
N LEU A 177 10.60 -0.51 10.96
CA LEU A 177 10.89 0.58 11.91
C LEU A 177 12.06 1.42 11.37
N PRO A 178 12.12 2.72 11.72
CA PRO A 178 13.32 3.50 11.46
C PRO A 178 14.52 2.77 12.07
N GLY A 179 15.52 2.47 11.23
CA GLY A 179 16.79 1.98 11.73
C GLY A 179 17.32 3.00 12.72
N ALA A 180 17.81 2.55 13.87
CA ALA A 180 18.48 3.38 14.87
C ALA A 180 19.75 3.98 14.26
N VAL A 181 19.58 5.06 13.50
CA VAL A 181 20.67 5.89 13.02
C VAL A 181 20.46 7.19 13.77
N ALA A 182 21.33 7.43 14.74
CA ALA A 182 21.61 8.75 15.27
C ALA A 182 21.63 9.71 14.08
N ALA A 183 20.60 10.54 13.96
CA ALA A 183 20.49 11.50 12.89
C ALA A 183 21.73 12.42 12.93
N GLY A 184 22.70 12.14 12.05
CA GLY A 184 23.78 13.07 11.72
C GLY A 184 24.95 13.22 12.71
N LEU A 185 25.42 12.17 13.39
CA LEU A 185 26.76 12.24 13.99
C LEU A 185 27.83 11.60 13.08
N PRO A 186 28.97 12.29 12.81
CA PRO A 186 30.13 11.65 12.20
C PRO A 186 30.60 10.48 13.09
N PRO A 187 31.33 9.49 12.55
CA PRO A 187 31.89 8.42 13.37
C PRO A 187 32.82 9.07 14.40
N LEU A 188 32.41 9.05 15.68
CA LEU A 188 33.21 9.54 16.79
C LEU A 188 33.91 8.36 17.45
N ASP A 189 35.18 8.59 17.77
CA ASP A 189 36.14 7.60 18.23
C ASP A 189 35.66 6.81 19.47
N PRO A 190 36.15 5.57 19.67
CA PRO A 190 35.70 4.63 20.71
C PRO A 190 35.81 5.12 22.17
N ASP A 191 36.49 6.23 22.43
CA ASP A 191 36.78 6.73 23.78
C ASP A 191 35.67 7.63 24.37
N LEU A 192 34.62 7.97 23.60
CA LEU A 192 33.53 8.88 24.01
C LEU A 192 32.21 8.17 24.38
N ILE A 193 32.28 6.89 24.80
CA ILE A 193 31.08 6.10 25.14
C ILE A 193 30.40 6.59 26.43
N GLU A 194 31.14 7.14 27.42
CA GLU A 194 30.52 7.73 28.63
C GLU A 194 29.84 9.08 28.38
N ALA A 195 30.29 9.85 27.37
CA ALA A 195 29.64 11.08 26.95
C ALA A 195 28.31 10.83 26.22
N ARG A 196 28.10 9.60 25.72
CA ARG A 196 26.90 9.15 25.00
C ARG A 196 25.63 9.35 25.83
N GLU A 197 25.60 8.89 27.07
CA GLU A 197 24.38 8.92 27.90
C GLU A 197 24.07 10.32 28.43
N ALA A 198 25.11 11.11 28.73
CA ALA A 198 24.95 12.49 29.18
C ALA A 198 24.46 13.42 28.06
N MET A 199 24.89 13.21 26.82
CA MET A 199 24.49 14.02 25.67
C MET A 199 23.13 13.59 25.11
N LEU A 200 22.80 12.28 25.15
CA LEU A 200 21.48 11.73 24.81
C LEU A 200 20.37 12.19 25.80
N ALA A 201 20.71 12.49 27.05
CA ALA A 201 19.75 13.03 28.02
C ALA A 201 19.47 14.53 27.83
N ALA A 202 20.42 15.29 27.27
CA ALA A 202 20.30 16.74 27.06
C ALA A 202 19.67 17.11 25.71
N VAL A 203 19.82 16.25 24.69
CA VAL A 203 19.16 16.35 23.40
C VAL A 203 18.12 15.25 23.36
N ALA A 204 16.85 15.56 23.61
CA ALA A 204 15.76 14.64 23.32
C ALA A 204 15.75 14.38 21.81
N VAL A 205 16.52 13.39 21.34
CA VAL A 205 16.61 13.03 19.92
C VAL A 205 15.29 12.36 19.56
N PRO A 206 14.39 13.03 18.83
CA PRO A 206 13.15 12.41 18.39
C PRO A 206 13.51 11.38 17.31
N GLY A 207 13.00 10.16 17.42
CA GLY A 207 13.19 9.13 16.39
C GLY A 207 14.07 7.93 16.77
N VAL A 208 14.50 7.81 18.02
CA VAL A 208 15.14 6.57 18.49
C VAL A 208 14.06 5.63 19.03
N VAL A 209 13.86 4.52 18.32
CA VAL A 209 13.07 3.39 18.79
C VAL A 209 13.97 2.52 19.68
N SER A 210 13.60 2.32 20.93
CA SER A 210 14.33 1.44 21.86
C SER A 210 13.97 -0.02 21.66
N ASP A 211 14.87 -0.91 22.08
CA ASP A 211 14.60 -2.36 22.09
C ASP A 211 13.35 -2.71 22.92
N GLN A 212 13.04 -1.92 23.95
CA GLN A 212 11.83 -2.08 24.76
C GLN A 212 10.55 -1.71 24.00
N GLY A 213 10.59 -0.67 23.17
CA GLY A 213 9.49 -0.31 22.28
C GLY A 213 9.20 -1.40 21.25
N ILE A 214 10.26 -2.01 20.71
CA ILE A 214 10.14 -3.15 19.77
C ILE A 214 9.53 -4.36 20.44
N VAL A 215 9.99 -4.71 21.65
CA VAL A 215 9.44 -5.83 22.42
C VAL A 215 7.96 -5.59 22.75
N SER A 216 7.58 -4.35 23.12
CA SER A 216 6.19 -3.98 23.37
C SER A 216 5.31 -4.13 22.13
N LEU A 217 5.78 -3.64 20.97
CA LEU A 217 5.06 -3.78 19.71
C LEU A 217 4.97 -5.25 19.25
N GLN A 218 6.02 -6.04 19.46
CA GLN A 218 6.00 -7.47 19.17
C GLN A 218 5.06 -8.25 20.10
N ALA A 219 4.94 -7.84 21.36
CA ALA A 219 3.97 -8.40 22.30
C ALA A 219 2.52 -8.03 21.91
N ALA A 220 2.28 -6.80 21.45
CA ALA A 220 0.99 -6.36 20.96
C ALA A 220 0.58 -7.03 19.63
N CYS A 221 1.56 -7.36 18.78
CA CYS A 221 1.34 -7.98 17.48
C CYS A 221 2.25 -9.22 17.27
N PRO A 222 1.94 -10.38 17.87
CA PRO A 222 2.82 -11.56 17.87
C PRO A 222 3.02 -12.19 16.47
N ASN A 223 2.12 -11.90 15.52
CA ASN A 223 2.21 -12.36 14.13
C ASN A 223 2.78 -11.29 13.18
N CYS A 224 3.19 -10.12 13.69
CA CYS A 224 3.73 -9.05 12.88
C CYS A 224 5.24 -9.24 12.68
N LYS A 225 5.68 -9.24 11.42
CA LYS A 225 7.09 -9.26 11.07
C LYS A 225 7.67 -7.85 11.23
N ILE A 226 8.37 -7.64 12.33
CA ILE A 226 9.11 -6.40 12.57
C ILE A 226 10.47 -6.52 11.90
N THR A 227 10.80 -5.56 11.05
CA THR A 227 12.12 -5.44 10.42
C THR A 227 12.73 -4.11 10.78
N GLN A 228 13.98 -4.11 11.22
CA GLN A 228 14.78 -2.89 11.28
C GLN A 228 15.55 -2.78 9.97
N THR A 229 15.29 -1.73 9.20
CA THR A 229 16.08 -1.44 8.01
C THR A 229 17.22 -0.53 8.43
N THR A 230 18.42 -1.09 8.61
CA THR A 230 19.66 -0.32 8.60
C THR A 230 19.80 0.25 7.20
N VAL A 231 19.41 1.51 7.02
CA VAL A 231 19.74 2.26 5.82
C VAL A 231 21.24 2.53 5.90
N VAL A 232 22.03 1.58 5.41
CA VAL A 232 23.43 1.86 5.06
C VAL A 232 23.35 2.81 3.89
N PHE A 233 23.46 4.11 4.16
CA PHE A 233 23.84 5.06 3.14
C PHE A 233 25.20 4.58 2.62
N SER A 234 25.21 3.84 1.50
CA SER A 234 26.40 3.81 0.65
C SER A 234 26.53 5.21 0.11
N GLY A 235 27.19 6.06 0.89
CA GLY A 235 27.78 7.29 0.39
C GLY A 235 28.88 6.86 -0.57
N ASP A 236 28.54 6.79 -1.85
CA ASP A 236 29.57 6.88 -2.87
C ASP A 236 30.11 8.32 -2.80
N LEU A 237 31.32 8.40 -2.24
CA LEU A 237 32.38 9.40 -2.29
C LEU A 237 32.11 10.71 -3.06
#